data_AF-A0A496V3M6-F1
#
_entry.id   AF-A0A496V3M6-F1
#
_cell.length_a   1.000
_cell.length_b   1.000
_cell.length_c   1.000
_cell.angle_alpha   90.00
_cell.angle_beta   90.00
_cell.angle_gamma   90.00
#
_symmetry.space_group_name_H-M   'P 1'
#
loop_
_entity.id
_entity.type
_entity.pdbx_description
1 polymer ?
#
loop_
_entity_poly.entity_id
_entity_poly.type
_entity_poly.pdbx_seq_one_letter_code
_entity_poly.pdbx_strand_id
1 'polypeptide(L)'
;DSLANLGKRFKHKEIKSLIQQASKIQHVEKAKQLVELLKKSSQKTLVFVTHRETQAYLANCLSEAGINFAEFRENMSLKDKDEAIESFRELVPVLLASETGGEGRNIQFANVVVNYDLPWNPMRIEQRIGRIHRIGQTQDVFIFNFCIKGSIEEYILRVLHDKINMFELVVGEIESIIGNVDDNFDFSETVMDIWLKNQSQSELDTAFNALADDLLMAKDKYQETRELDEQIFGEDFEA
;
A
#
# COMPACT_ATOMS: atom_id res chain seq x y z
N ASP A 1 -16.94 18.77 -3.36
CA ASP A 1 -18.39 18.53 -3.49
C ASP A 1 -18.84 17.44 -2.53
N SER A 2 -19.64 17.84 -1.56
CA SER A 2 -19.77 17.16 -0.26
C SER A 2 -20.71 15.96 -0.27
N LEU A 3 -20.51 15.07 0.72
CA LEU A 3 -21.39 13.95 1.10
C LEU A 3 -22.90 14.29 1.06
N ALA A 4 -23.25 15.57 1.26
CA ALA A 4 -24.61 16.09 1.18
C ALA A 4 -25.29 15.85 -0.20
N ASN A 5 -24.53 15.83 -1.30
CA ASN A 5 -25.07 15.60 -2.65
C ASN A 5 -25.30 14.11 -2.97
N LEU A 6 -24.63 13.18 -2.29
CA LEU A 6 -24.82 11.74 -2.50
C LEU A 6 -26.21 11.27 -2.01
N GLY A 7 -26.75 11.89 -0.96
CA GLY A 7 -28.07 11.56 -0.43
C GLY A 7 -29.24 11.84 -1.37
N LYS A 8 -29.03 12.68 -2.40
CA LYS A 8 -30.03 12.93 -3.47
C LYS A 8 -29.98 11.87 -4.57
N ARG A 9 -28.82 11.22 -4.77
CA ARG A 9 -28.54 10.29 -5.86
C ARG A 9 -28.95 8.85 -5.52
N PHE A 10 -28.90 8.48 -4.25
CA PHE A 10 -29.26 7.15 -3.76
C PHE A 10 -30.60 7.17 -3.01
N LYS A 11 -31.60 6.46 -3.56
CA LYS A 11 -32.95 6.37 -2.97
C LYS A 11 -33.04 5.36 -1.81
N HIS A 12 -32.03 4.53 -1.60
CA HIS A 12 -32.03 3.50 -0.56
C HIS A 12 -31.88 4.11 0.85
N LYS A 13 -32.74 3.72 1.79
CA LYS A 13 -32.75 4.27 3.16
C LYS A 13 -31.41 4.03 3.89
N GLU A 14 -30.79 2.88 3.66
CA GLU A 14 -29.51 2.51 4.27
C GLU A 14 -28.36 3.40 3.79
N ILE A 15 -28.29 3.70 2.49
CA ILE A 15 -27.25 4.58 1.95
C ILE A 15 -27.36 5.99 2.54
N LYS A 16 -28.60 6.50 2.72
CA LYS A 16 -28.81 7.79 3.39
C LYS A 16 -28.35 7.77 4.85
N SER A 17 -28.62 6.67 5.58
CA SER A 17 -28.16 6.50 6.96
C SER A 17 -26.63 6.48 7.04
N LEU A 18 -25.97 5.74 6.14
CA LEU A 18 -24.50 5.68 6.06
C LEU A 18 -23.90 7.05 5.74
N ILE A 19 -24.47 7.80 4.79
CA ILE A 19 -24.03 9.17 4.48
C ILE A 19 -24.15 10.09 5.70
N GLN A 20 -25.26 9.99 6.45
CA GLN A 20 -25.48 10.80 7.65
C GLN A 20 -24.54 10.43 8.81
N GLN A 21 -24.16 9.15 8.93
CA GLN A 21 -23.14 8.72 9.88
C GLN A 21 -21.76 9.21 9.44
N ALA A 22 -21.40 9.04 8.17
CA ALA A 22 -20.14 9.51 7.60
C ALA A 22 -19.98 11.02 7.75
N SER A 23 -21.06 11.81 7.56
CA SER A 23 -20.99 13.27 7.71
C SER A 23 -20.74 13.75 9.14
N LYS A 24 -20.89 12.88 10.15
CA LYS A 24 -20.56 13.19 11.55
C LYS A 24 -19.08 13.02 11.86
N ILE A 25 -18.32 12.35 10.98
CA ILE A 25 -16.88 12.16 11.14
C ILE A 25 -16.22 13.49 10.79
N GLN A 26 -15.80 14.23 11.81
CA GLN A 26 -15.14 15.54 11.64
C GLN A 26 -13.64 15.43 11.39
N HIS A 27 -13.01 14.39 11.93
CA HIS A 27 -11.57 14.16 11.83
C HIS A 27 -11.30 12.69 11.50
N VAL A 28 -10.41 12.47 10.54
CA VAL A 28 -9.93 11.13 10.19
C VAL A 28 -8.67 10.86 11.02
N GLU A 29 -8.72 9.84 11.89
CA GLU A 29 -7.60 9.57 12.81
C GLU A 29 -6.31 9.21 12.06
N LYS A 30 -6.39 8.50 10.92
CA LYS A 30 -5.24 8.23 10.05
C LYS A 30 -4.54 9.54 9.62
N ALA A 31 -5.29 10.58 9.24
CA ALA A 31 -4.72 11.85 8.81
C ALA A 31 -4.00 12.57 9.96
N LYS A 32 -4.57 12.51 11.17
CA LYS A 32 -3.94 13.05 12.37
C LYS A 32 -2.62 12.32 12.67
N GLN A 33 -2.62 10.99 12.64
CA GLN A 33 -1.41 10.19 12.86
C GLN A 33 -0.35 10.44 11.79
N LEU A 34 -0.75 10.65 10.52
CA LEU A 34 0.17 11.03 9.46
C LEU A 34 0.86 12.38 9.78
N VAL A 35 0.08 13.39 10.15
CA VAL A 35 0.61 14.71 10.52
C VAL A 35 1.57 14.60 11.72
N GLU A 36 1.20 13.82 12.74
CA GLU A 36 2.07 13.62 13.91
C GLU A 36 3.38 12.90 13.56
N LEU A 37 3.33 11.90 12.69
CA LEU A 37 4.51 11.18 12.18
C LEU A 37 5.42 12.13 11.39
N LEU A 38 4.85 12.91 10.47
CA LEU A 38 5.61 13.83 9.62
C LEU A 38 6.22 14.99 10.41
N LYS A 39 5.57 15.46 11.49
CA LYS A 39 6.14 16.48 12.39
C LYS A 39 7.36 15.99 13.18
N LYS A 40 7.44 14.69 13.45
CA LYS A 40 8.55 14.08 14.20
C LYS A 40 9.68 13.60 13.28
N SER A 41 9.41 13.48 11.99
CA SER A 41 10.39 13.01 10.99
C SER A 41 11.15 14.18 10.38
N SER A 42 12.47 14.02 10.23
CA SER A 42 13.31 14.89 9.39
C SER A 42 13.64 14.25 8.03
N GLN A 43 13.14 13.04 7.78
CA GLN A 43 13.46 12.25 6.59
C GLN A 43 12.49 12.54 5.45
N LYS A 44 13.00 12.46 4.21
CA LYS A 44 12.19 12.56 2.99
C LYS A 44 11.18 11.41 2.97
N THR A 45 9.90 11.77 3.01
CA THR A 45 8.79 10.82 3.19
C THR A 45 7.89 10.79 1.96
N LEU A 46 7.77 9.61 1.35
CA LEU A 46 6.83 9.33 0.28
C LEU A 46 5.53 8.80 0.87
N VAL A 47 4.42 9.48 0.65
CA VAL A 47 3.10 9.09 1.16
C VAL A 47 2.23 8.66 -0.01
N PHE A 48 1.84 7.38 -0.03
CA PHE A 48 0.93 6.82 -1.03
C PHE A 48 -0.53 6.90 -0.56
N VAL A 49 -1.39 7.37 -1.46
CA VAL A 49 -2.83 7.51 -1.24
C VAL A 49 -3.57 6.95 -2.46
N THR A 50 -4.64 6.18 -2.25
CA THR A 50 -5.37 5.55 -3.35
C THR A 50 -6.34 6.51 -4.01
N HIS A 51 -7.11 7.26 -3.20
CA HIS A 51 -8.19 8.12 -3.70
C HIS A 51 -7.77 9.59 -3.80
N ARG A 52 -8.13 10.22 -4.92
CA ARG A 52 -7.85 11.64 -5.19
C ARG A 52 -8.46 12.57 -4.15
N GLU A 53 -9.67 12.27 -3.70
CA GLU A 53 -10.38 13.04 -2.66
C GLU A 53 -9.64 12.98 -1.33
N THR A 54 -9.12 11.79 -0.97
CA THR A 54 -8.28 11.60 0.21
C THR A 54 -6.97 12.37 0.07
N GLN A 55 -6.33 12.33 -1.10
CA GLN A 55 -5.10 13.08 -1.34
C GLN A 55 -5.34 14.59 -1.17
N ALA A 56 -6.42 15.13 -1.74
CA ALA A 56 -6.78 16.54 -1.60
C ALA A 56 -7.10 16.92 -0.14
N TYR A 57 -7.77 16.02 0.60
CA TYR A 57 -8.01 16.20 2.03
C TYR A 57 -6.70 16.25 2.83
N LEU A 58 -5.78 15.31 2.57
CA LEU A 58 -4.47 15.28 3.24
C LEU A 58 -3.62 16.50 2.90
N ALA A 59 -3.63 16.96 1.64
CA ALA A 59 -2.95 18.19 1.24
C ALA A 59 -3.40 19.41 2.08
N ASN A 60 -4.70 19.52 2.35
CA ASN A 60 -5.23 20.56 3.25
C ASN A 60 -4.73 20.37 4.68
N CYS A 61 -4.79 19.14 5.22
CA CYS A 61 -4.30 18.85 6.58
C CYS A 61 -2.80 19.15 6.75
N LEU A 62 -1.97 18.82 5.75
CA LEU A 62 -0.53 19.14 5.77
C LEU A 62 -0.29 20.65 5.71
N SER A 63 -1.05 21.36 4.86
CA SER A 63 -0.98 22.83 4.76
C SER A 63 -1.35 23.51 6.08
N GLU A 64 -2.46 23.11 6.70
CA GLU A 64 -2.89 23.61 8.01
C GLU A 64 -1.88 23.31 9.12
N ALA A 65 -1.18 22.17 9.01
CA ALA A 65 -0.13 21.77 9.93
C ALA A 65 1.22 22.47 9.68
N GLY A 66 1.34 23.28 8.61
CA GLY A 66 2.57 23.96 8.22
C GLY A 66 3.65 23.05 7.64
N ILE A 67 3.26 21.89 7.12
CA ILE A 67 4.17 20.92 6.51
C ILE A 67 4.25 21.20 5.01
N ASN A 68 5.44 21.47 4.49
CA ASN A 68 5.65 21.62 3.05
C ASN A 68 5.59 20.25 2.35
N PHE A 69 4.92 20.18 1.22
CA PHE A 69 4.81 18.96 0.42
C PHE A 69 4.72 19.27 -1.07
N ALA A 70 5.02 18.27 -1.89
CA ALA A 70 4.72 18.25 -3.31
C ALA A 70 3.61 17.23 -3.56
N GLU A 71 2.80 17.47 -4.58
CA GLU A 71 1.77 16.53 -5.01
C GLU A 71 2.18 15.85 -6.29
N PHE A 72 1.99 14.54 -6.34
CA PHE A 72 2.15 13.74 -7.53
C PHE A 72 0.81 13.07 -7.84
N ARG A 73 0.16 13.50 -8.92
CA ARG A 73 -1.15 13.01 -9.36
C ARG A 73 -1.05 12.43 -10.76
N GLU A 74 -1.87 11.43 -11.05
CA GLU A 74 -1.91 10.76 -12.35
C GLU A 74 -2.11 11.73 -13.52
N ASN A 75 -3.03 12.68 -13.35
CA ASN A 75 -3.48 13.62 -14.38
C ASN A 75 -2.57 14.84 -14.58
N MET A 76 -1.41 14.89 -13.92
CA MET A 76 -0.40 15.94 -14.13
C MET A 76 0.35 15.73 -15.45
N SER A 77 0.79 16.83 -16.07
CA SER A 77 1.68 16.73 -17.23
C SER A 77 3.03 16.11 -16.82
N LEU A 78 3.76 15.55 -17.80
CA LEU A 78 5.10 15.01 -17.52
C LEU A 78 6.03 16.06 -16.88
N LYS A 79 5.94 17.30 -17.36
CA LYS A 79 6.70 18.43 -16.82
C LYS A 79 6.36 18.70 -15.35
N ASP A 80 5.08 18.79 -15.00
CA ASP A 80 4.65 19.07 -13.62
C ASP A 80 5.06 17.92 -12.69
N LYS A 81 5.02 16.67 -13.19
CA LYS A 81 5.49 15.49 -12.46
C LYS A 81 6.99 15.57 -12.18
N ASP A 82 7.80 15.99 -13.15
CA ASP A 82 9.24 16.20 -12.98
C ASP A 82 9.53 17.33 -11.98
N GLU A 83 8.80 18.44 -12.06
CA GLU A 83 8.90 19.54 -11.10
C GLU A 83 8.52 19.12 -9.67
N ALA A 84 7.50 18.27 -9.50
CA ALA A 84 7.12 17.73 -8.20
C ALA A 84 8.20 16.83 -7.59
N ILE A 85 8.86 15.99 -8.40
CA ILE A 85 9.97 15.14 -7.96
C ILE A 85 11.18 15.98 -7.57
N GLU A 86 11.52 17.00 -8.36
CA GLU A 86 12.64 17.88 -8.06
C GLU A 86 12.39 18.71 -6.80
N SER A 87 11.17 19.24 -6.65
CA SER A 87 10.73 19.90 -5.42
C SER A 87 10.83 18.96 -4.22
N PHE A 88 10.38 17.71 -4.35
CA PHE A 88 10.50 16.71 -3.29
C PHE A 88 11.96 16.39 -2.95
N ARG A 89 12.86 16.38 -3.94
CA ARG A 89 14.29 16.17 -3.70
C ARG A 89 14.90 17.33 -2.91
N GLU A 90 14.73 18.56 -3.38
CA GLU A 90 15.52 19.70 -2.91
C GLU A 90 14.78 20.60 -1.91
N LEU A 91 13.46 20.76 -2.03
CA LEU A 91 12.73 21.85 -1.38
C LEU A 91 11.78 21.39 -0.27
N VAL A 92 11.07 20.27 -0.46
CA VAL A 92 9.99 19.86 0.45
C VAL A 92 10.23 18.47 1.06
N PRO A 93 9.84 18.23 2.31
CA PRO A 93 10.08 16.96 3.00
C PRO A 93 9.15 15.82 2.59
N VAL A 94 8.02 16.11 1.93
CA VAL A 94 6.95 15.14 1.68
C VAL A 94 6.52 15.14 0.22
N LEU A 95 6.29 13.94 -0.33
CA LEU A 95 5.61 13.75 -1.61
C LEU A 95 4.30 13.00 -1.37
N LEU A 96 3.16 13.63 -1.64
CA LEU A 96 1.85 12.99 -1.67
C LEU A 96 1.62 12.39 -3.05
N ALA A 97 1.68 11.07 -3.19
CA ALA A 97 1.58 10.38 -4.47
C ALA A 97 0.31 9.52 -4.59
N SER A 98 -0.35 9.58 -5.75
CA SER A 98 -1.39 8.61 -6.13
C SER A 98 -0.75 7.30 -6.62
N GLU A 99 -1.49 6.18 -6.54
CA GLU A 99 -1.02 4.83 -6.91
C GLU A 99 -0.32 4.76 -8.27
N THR A 100 -0.92 5.36 -9.30
CA THR A 100 -0.46 5.37 -10.69
C THR A 100 0.60 6.43 -10.99
N GLY A 101 0.92 7.28 -10.01
CA GLY A 101 1.80 8.42 -10.21
C GLY A 101 3.28 8.04 -10.27
N GLY A 102 3.73 7.17 -9.36
CA GLY A 102 5.16 6.92 -9.13
C GLY A 102 5.86 6.02 -10.15
N GLU A 103 5.19 5.58 -11.22
CA GLU A 103 5.78 4.61 -12.15
C GLU A 103 6.98 5.21 -12.93
N GLY A 104 8.09 4.47 -12.92
CA GLY A 104 9.27 4.77 -13.74
C GLY A 104 10.19 5.90 -13.26
N ARG A 105 9.92 6.57 -12.13
CA ARG A 105 10.74 7.70 -11.64
C ARG A 105 11.70 7.27 -10.53
N ASN A 106 12.89 7.89 -10.51
CA ASN A 106 13.92 7.60 -9.52
C ASN A 106 13.67 8.38 -8.20
N ILE A 107 13.13 7.69 -7.19
CA ILE A 107 12.80 8.24 -5.87
C ILE A 107 13.72 7.65 -4.78
N GLN A 108 14.89 7.12 -5.16
CA GLN A 108 15.85 6.48 -4.25
C GLN A 108 16.43 7.41 -3.19
N PHE A 109 16.24 8.73 -3.29
CA PHE A 109 16.68 9.68 -2.27
C PHE A 109 15.74 9.78 -1.07
N ALA A 110 14.56 9.14 -1.13
CA ALA A 110 13.64 9.04 0.00
C ALA A 110 13.97 7.82 0.86
N ASN A 111 13.67 7.90 2.15
CA ASN A 111 14.02 6.84 3.12
C ASN A 111 12.80 6.33 3.88
N VAL A 112 11.66 7.03 3.76
CA VAL A 112 10.43 6.69 4.45
C VAL A 112 9.31 6.55 3.45
N VAL A 113 8.58 5.45 3.55
CA VAL A 113 7.33 5.19 2.83
C VAL A 113 6.19 5.14 3.82
N VAL A 114 5.12 5.88 3.55
CA VAL A 114 3.85 5.74 4.26
C VAL A 114 2.78 5.30 3.27
N ASN A 115 2.27 4.09 3.46
CA ASN A 115 1.07 3.62 2.79
C ASN A 115 -0.14 4.06 3.62
N TYR A 116 -0.74 5.19 3.26
CA TYR A 116 -1.90 5.74 3.98
C TYR A 116 -3.13 4.83 3.84
N ASP A 117 -3.35 4.38 2.61
CA ASP A 117 -4.26 3.31 2.27
C ASP A 117 -3.41 2.06 1.98
N LEU A 118 -3.60 0.99 2.76
CA LEU A 118 -2.92 -0.27 2.53
C LEU A 118 -3.45 -0.87 1.22
N PRO A 119 -2.61 -1.06 0.18
CA PRO A 119 -3.06 -1.80 -0.98
C PRO A 119 -3.23 -3.27 -0.57
N TRP A 120 -4.35 -3.86 -0.96
CA TRP A 120 -4.65 -5.23 -0.53
C TRP A 120 -3.73 -6.20 -1.25
N ASN A 121 -3.39 -5.93 -2.52
CA ASN A 121 -2.38 -6.68 -3.26
C ASN A 121 -0.95 -6.37 -2.74
N PRO A 122 -0.25 -7.35 -2.16
CA PRO A 122 1.10 -7.19 -1.65
C PRO A 122 2.13 -6.78 -2.69
N MET A 123 1.96 -7.22 -3.93
CA MET A 123 2.79 -6.85 -5.07
C MET A 123 2.91 -5.34 -5.19
N ARG A 124 1.81 -4.62 -4.92
CA ARG A 124 1.81 -3.16 -4.99
C ARG A 124 2.69 -2.55 -3.90
N ILE A 125 2.73 -3.15 -2.71
CA ILE A 125 3.61 -2.71 -1.63
C ILE A 125 5.07 -2.94 -2.03
N GLU A 126 5.38 -4.14 -2.52
CA GLU A 126 6.71 -4.51 -2.96
C GLU A 126 7.21 -3.58 -4.08
N GLN A 127 6.40 -3.33 -5.10
CA GLN A 127 6.72 -2.41 -6.18
C GLN A 127 7.00 -1.01 -5.65
N ARG A 128 6.25 -0.52 -4.64
CA ARG A 128 6.51 0.77 -3.97
C ARG A 128 7.86 0.77 -3.26
N ILE A 129 8.18 -0.31 -2.53
CA ILE A 129 9.46 -0.47 -1.83
C ILE A 129 10.62 -0.51 -2.82
N GLY A 130 10.51 -1.26 -3.92
CA GLY A 130 11.52 -1.35 -4.98
C GLY A 130 11.78 -0.03 -5.74
N ARG A 131 11.00 1.04 -5.50
CA ARG A 131 11.32 2.39 -5.99
C ARG A 131 12.32 3.13 -5.11
N ILE A 132 12.40 2.75 -3.85
CA ILE A 132 13.21 3.42 -2.83
C ILE A 132 14.40 2.55 -2.41
N HIS A 133 14.13 1.26 -2.18
CA HIS A 133 15.12 0.25 -1.85
C HIS A 133 15.62 -0.42 -3.14
N ARG A 134 16.57 0.23 -3.84
CA ARG A 134 17.34 -0.39 -4.94
C ARG A 134 18.77 -0.67 -4.49
N ILE A 135 19.44 -1.58 -5.20
CA ILE A 135 20.87 -1.89 -5.05
C ILE A 135 21.67 -0.57 -5.06
N GLY A 136 22.44 -0.33 -3.99
CA GLY A 136 23.23 0.89 -3.78
C GLY A 136 22.65 1.88 -2.77
N GLN A 137 21.42 1.67 -2.27
CA GLN A 137 20.91 2.39 -1.10
C GLN A 137 21.70 1.96 0.14
N THR A 138 22.25 2.93 0.90
CA THR A 138 23.06 2.68 2.11
C THR A 138 22.33 3.02 3.40
N GLN A 139 21.14 3.62 3.28
CA GLN A 139 20.33 4.06 4.40
C GLN A 139 19.18 3.09 4.65
N ASP A 140 18.82 2.93 5.93
CA ASP A 140 17.64 2.16 6.31
C ASP A 140 16.38 2.76 5.69
N VAL A 141 15.55 1.88 5.13
CA VAL A 141 14.25 2.24 4.55
C VAL A 141 13.15 1.87 5.55
N PHE A 142 12.35 2.85 5.95
CA PHE A 142 11.24 2.66 6.89
C PHE A 142 9.91 2.64 6.13
N ILE A 143 9.11 1.60 6.34
CA ILE A 143 7.81 1.44 5.70
C ILE A 143 6.73 1.45 6.78
N PHE A 144 5.81 2.40 6.69
CA PHE A 144 4.66 2.54 7.58
C PHE A 144 3.37 2.19 6.83
N ASN A 145 2.69 1.15 7.29
CA ASN A 145 1.41 0.70 6.76
C ASN A 145 0.28 1.14 7.70
N PHE A 146 -0.56 2.08 7.27
CA PHE A 146 -1.65 2.58 8.11
C PHE A 146 -2.89 1.69 7.99
N CYS A 147 -3.37 1.20 9.13
CA CYS A 147 -4.63 0.46 9.24
C CYS A 147 -5.51 1.03 10.36
N ILE A 148 -6.82 0.81 10.28
CA ILE A 148 -7.75 1.13 11.37
C ILE A 148 -7.90 -0.11 12.26
N LYS A 149 -7.73 0.07 13.58
CA LYS A 149 -7.96 -1.01 14.55
C LYS A 149 -9.41 -1.51 14.50
N GLY A 150 -9.60 -2.83 14.53
CA GLY A 150 -10.89 -3.50 14.44
C GLY A 150 -11.50 -3.48 13.04
N SER A 151 -10.75 -3.08 12.02
CA SER A 151 -11.20 -3.07 10.63
C SER A 151 -10.65 -4.27 9.85
N ILE A 152 -11.23 -4.48 8.66
CA ILE A 152 -10.72 -5.46 7.68
C ILE A 152 -9.24 -5.22 7.34
N GLU A 153 -8.76 -3.97 7.32
CA GLU A 153 -7.37 -3.66 7.02
C GLU A 153 -6.42 -4.22 8.08
N GLU A 154 -6.77 -4.14 9.37
CA GLU A 154 -5.97 -4.73 10.46
C GLU A 154 -5.92 -6.25 10.32
N TYR A 155 -7.08 -6.84 9.99
CA TYR A 155 -7.18 -8.28 9.81
C TYR A 155 -6.28 -8.77 8.67
N ILE A 156 -6.38 -8.14 7.50
CA ILE A 156 -5.56 -8.47 6.32
C ILE A 156 -4.08 -8.29 6.64
N LEU A 157 -3.71 -7.13 7.20
CA LEU A 157 -2.32 -6.83 7.54
C LEU A 157 -1.74 -7.88 8.49
N ARG A 158 -2.51 -8.32 9.50
CA ARG A 158 -2.09 -9.36 10.43
C ARG A 158 -1.87 -10.70 9.74
N VAL A 159 -2.73 -11.09 8.80
CA VAL A 159 -2.53 -12.34 8.03
C VAL A 159 -1.28 -12.25 7.16
N LEU A 160 -1.09 -11.14 6.44
CA LEU A 160 0.07 -10.92 5.58
C LEU A 160 1.39 -10.88 6.36
N HIS A 161 1.37 -10.28 7.55
CA HIS A 161 2.52 -10.18 8.42
C HIS A 161 2.80 -11.48 9.19
N ASP A 162 1.86 -11.94 10.01
CA ASP A 162 2.11 -12.98 11.01
C ASP A 162 2.15 -14.40 10.43
N LYS A 163 1.43 -14.64 9.32
CA LYS A 163 1.29 -16.00 8.75
C LYS A 163 2.13 -16.21 7.52
N ILE A 164 2.26 -15.19 6.68
CA ILE A 164 2.92 -15.31 5.38
C ILE A 164 4.34 -14.72 5.42
N ASN A 165 4.70 -13.96 6.48
CA ASN A 165 5.94 -13.18 6.57
C ASN A 165 6.23 -12.41 5.28
N MET A 166 5.18 -11.88 4.67
CA MET A 166 5.22 -11.43 3.29
C MET A 166 6.15 -10.22 3.09
N PHE A 167 6.31 -9.41 4.12
CA PHE A 167 7.20 -8.25 4.12
C PHE A 167 8.68 -8.61 4.29
N GLU A 168 8.99 -9.87 4.63
CA GLU A 168 10.37 -10.39 4.71
C GLU A 168 10.81 -11.08 3.41
N LEU A 169 9.88 -11.32 2.47
CA LEU A 169 10.19 -11.92 1.17
C LEU A 169 11.06 -10.98 0.33
N VAL A 170 12.02 -11.55 -0.40
CA VAL A 170 12.92 -10.77 -1.25
C VAL A 170 12.13 -10.23 -2.44
N VAL A 171 12.47 -9.01 -2.88
CA VAL A 171 11.87 -8.35 -4.05
C VAL A 171 12.03 -9.26 -5.28
N GLY A 172 10.92 -9.67 -5.90
CA GLY A 172 10.80 -10.58 -7.03
C GLY A 172 10.16 -11.94 -6.69
N GLU A 173 10.24 -12.37 -5.43
CA GLU A 173 9.73 -13.69 -5.01
C GLU A 173 8.20 -13.70 -4.97
N ILE A 174 7.57 -12.59 -4.56
CA ILE A 174 6.11 -12.49 -4.40
C ILE A 174 5.38 -12.71 -5.72
N GLU A 175 5.93 -12.27 -6.86
CA GLU A 175 5.31 -12.48 -8.19
C GLU A 175 5.27 -13.94 -8.59
N SER A 176 6.38 -14.64 -8.39
CA SER A 176 6.47 -16.06 -8.69
C SER A 176 5.62 -16.90 -7.73
N ILE A 177 5.54 -16.50 -6.46
CA ILE A 177 4.71 -17.16 -5.45
C ILE A 177 3.23 -17.00 -5.79
N ILE A 178 2.78 -15.78 -6.10
CA ILE A 178 1.38 -15.53 -6.46
C ILE A 178 1.01 -16.29 -7.75
N GLY A 179 1.88 -16.27 -8.77
CA GLY A 179 1.66 -17.03 -10.01
C GLY A 179 1.59 -18.55 -9.80
N ASN A 180 2.26 -19.07 -8.77
CA ASN A 180 2.19 -20.50 -8.42
C ASN A 180 0.85 -20.91 -7.77
N VAL A 181 0.03 -19.96 -7.32
CA VAL A 181 -1.31 -20.23 -6.79
C VAL A 181 -2.31 -20.42 -7.93
N ASP A 182 -2.44 -19.43 -8.80
CA ASP A 182 -3.25 -19.45 -10.03
C ASP A 182 -2.76 -18.33 -10.96
N ASP A 183 -2.66 -18.58 -12.27
CA ASP A 183 -2.28 -17.59 -13.28
C ASP A 183 -3.20 -16.34 -13.30
N ASN A 184 -4.46 -16.49 -12.85
CA ASN A 184 -5.43 -15.40 -12.73
C ASN A 184 -5.69 -14.96 -11.28
N PHE A 185 -4.80 -15.29 -10.34
CA PHE A 185 -4.99 -14.96 -8.94
C PHE A 185 -4.97 -13.44 -8.71
N ASP A 186 -6.12 -12.86 -8.36
CA ASP A 186 -6.18 -11.52 -7.77
C ASP A 186 -6.34 -11.63 -6.24
N PHE A 187 -5.27 -11.23 -5.53
CA PHE A 187 -5.25 -11.25 -4.08
C PHE A 187 -6.36 -10.37 -3.46
N SER A 188 -6.60 -9.19 -4.05
CA SER A 188 -7.57 -8.23 -3.50
C SER A 188 -8.99 -8.75 -3.65
N GLU A 189 -9.31 -9.34 -4.80
CA GLU A 189 -10.60 -9.97 -5.06
C GLU A 189 -10.83 -11.16 -4.13
N THR A 190 -9.84 -12.05 -4.00
CA THR A 190 -9.89 -13.22 -3.11
C THR A 190 -10.17 -12.83 -1.66
N VAL A 191 -9.44 -11.83 -1.15
CA VAL A 191 -9.61 -11.30 0.21
C VAL A 191 -11.00 -10.69 0.40
N MET A 192 -11.47 -9.91 -0.58
CA MET A 192 -12.81 -9.32 -0.54
C MET A 192 -13.89 -10.41 -0.52
N ASP A 193 -13.72 -11.46 -1.31
CA ASP A 193 -14.63 -12.58 -1.40
C ASP A 193 -14.70 -13.38 -0.10
N ILE A 194 -13.56 -13.67 0.52
CA ILE A 194 -13.49 -14.31 1.84
C ILE A 194 -14.23 -13.45 2.86
N TRP A 195 -14.00 -12.13 2.85
CA TRP A 195 -14.68 -11.23 3.78
C TRP A 195 -16.20 -11.19 3.59
N LEU A 196 -16.66 -11.17 2.33
CA LEU A 196 -18.10 -11.08 2.01
C LEU A 196 -18.85 -12.39 2.28
N LYS A 197 -18.19 -13.55 2.10
CA LYS A 197 -18.83 -14.87 2.23
C LYS A 197 -18.94 -15.38 3.67
N ASN A 198 -18.12 -14.88 4.58
CA ASN A 198 -18.03 -15.37 5.96
C ASN A 198 -18.62 -14.35 6.94
N GLN A 199 -19.56 -14.78 7.78
CA GLN A 199 -20.32 -13.88 8.66
C GLN A 199 -19.84 -13.93 10.11
N SER A 200 -19.14 -14.99 10.51
CA SER A 200 -18.57 -15.13 11.83
C SER A 200 -17.05 -14.99 11.83
N GLN A 201 -16.49 -14.55 12.96
CA GLN A 201 -15.04 -14.44 13.15
C GLN A 201 -14.34 -15.79 12.95
N SER A 202 -14.95 -16.89 13.40
CA SER A 202 -14.38 -18.22 13.26
C SER A 202 -14.29 -18.66 11.80
N GLU A 203 -15.31 -18.39 10.99
CA GLU A 203 -15.33 -18.71 9.57
C GLU A 203 -14.28 -17.90 8.81
N LEU A 204 -14.17 -16.59 9.11
CA LEU A 204 -13.12 -15.73 8.57
C LEU A 204 -11.73 -16.28 8.90
N ASP A 205 -11.49 -16.62 10.16
CA ASP A 205 -10.20 -17.16 10.60
C ASP A 205 -9.83 -18.46 9.88
N THR A 206 -10.80 -19.37 9.70
CA THR A 206 -10.59 -20.59 8.92
C THR A 206 -10.29 -20.30 7.45
N ALA A 207 -11.06 -19.43 6.80
CA ALA A 207 -10.88 -19.13 5.38
C ALA A 207 -9.55 -18.41 5.08
N PHE A 208 -9.16 -17.47 5.94
CA PHE A 208 -7.87 -16.80 5.81
C PHE A 208 -6.68 -17.66 6.23
N ASN A 209 -6.87 -18.65 7.13
CA ASN A 209 -5.86 -19.68 7.37
C ASN A 209 -5.62 -20.49 6.10
N ALA A 210 -6.68 -20.95 5.43
CA ALA A 210 -6.55 -21.70 4.18
C ALA A 210 -5.81 -20.89 3.10
N LEU A 211 -6.17 -19.62 2.92
CA LEU A 211 -5.45 -18.73 2.00
C LEU A 211 -3.96 -18.57 2.38
N ALA A 212 -3.65 -18.46 3.66
CA ALA A 212 -2.27 -18.37 4.12
C ALA A 212 -1.49 -19.67 3.85
N ASP A 213 -2.11 -20.83 4.09
CA ASP A 213 -1.52 -22.14 3.80
C ASP A 213 -1.26 -22.30 2.29
N ASP A 214 -2.21 -21.91 1.43
CA ASP A 214 -2.03 -21.94 -0.03
C ASP A 214 -0.84 -21.07 -0.48
N LEU A 215 -0.69 -19.88 0.09
CA LEU A 215 0.43 -18.98 -0.20
C LEU A 215 1.77 -19.50 0.33
N LEU A 216 1.78 -20.16 1.50
CA LEU A 216 2.97 -20.81 2.04
C LEU A 216 3.38 -22.00 1.18
N MET A 217 2.45 -22.83 0.73
CA MET A 217 2.75 -23.94 -0.18
C MET A 217 3.29 -23.44 -1.52
N ALA A 218 2.73 -22.35 -2.06
CA ALA A 218 3.24 -21.72 -3.27
C ALA A 218 4.65 -21.13 -3.07
N LYS A 219 4.95 -20.62 -1.88
CA LYS A 219 6.29 -20.15 -1.48
C LYS A 219 7.29 -21.30 -1.42
N ASP A 220 6.97 -22.38 -0.73
CA ASP A 220 7.86 -23.54 -0.59
C ASP A 220 8.17 -24.14 -1.95
N LYS A 221 7.14 -24.29 -2.81
CA LYS A 221 7.31 -24.76 -4.20
C LYS A 221 8.23 -23.85 -5.03
N TYR A 222 8.11 -22.54 -4.86
CA TYR A 222 8.99 -21.57 -5.52
C TYR A 222 10.45 -21.73 -5.04
N GLN A 223 10.66 -21.88 -3.73
CA GLN A 223 12.00 -22.08 -3.16
C GLN A 223 12.64 -23.39 -3.64
N GLU A 224 11.90 -24.50 -3.65
CA GLU A 224 12.37 -25.78 -4.20
C GLU A 224 12.76 -25.65 -5.67
N THR A 225 11.94 -24.97 -6.47
CA THR A 225 12.24 -24.74 -7.91
C THR A 225 13.51 -23.93 -8.08
N ARG A 226 13.69 -22.86 -7.28
CA ARG A 226 14.87 -22.01 -7.33
C ARG A 226 16.14 -22.75 -6.90
N GLU A 227 16.08 -23.55 -5.84
CA GLU A 227 17.20 -24.38 -5.38
C GLU A 227 17.61 -25.42 -6.41
N LEU A 228 16.64 -26.05 -7.09
CA LEU A 228 16.91 -26.96 -8.20
C LEU A 228 17.57 -26.26 -9.38
N ASP A 229 17.07 -25.08 -9.77
CA ASP A 229 17.68 -24.28 -10.84
C ASP A 229 19.13 -23.86 -10.50
N GLU A 230 19.40 -23.44 -9.25
CA GLU A 230 20.76 -23.13 -8.80
C GLU A 230 21.66 -24.38 -8.82
N GLN A 231 21.16 -25.56 -8.43
CA GLN A 231 21.94 -26.80 -8.48
C GLN A 231 22.23 -27.27 -9.92
N ILE A 232 21.32 -27.02 -10.86
CA ILE A 232 21.45 -27.45 -12.26
C ILE A 232 22.30 -26.48 -13.08
N PHE A 233 22.14 -25.17 -12.87
CA PHE A 233 22.73 -24.13 -13.71
C PHE A 233 23.79 -23.27 -13.00
N GLY A 234 23.99 -23.44 -11.69
CA GLY A 234 24.94 -22.63 -10.91
C GLY A 234 26.41 -22.89 -11.24
N GLU A 235 26.77 -24.07 -11.76
CA GLU A 235 28.15 -24.37 -12.18
C GLU A 235 28.49 -23.81 -13.58
N ASP A 236 27.50 -23.49 -14.41
CA ASP A 236 27.72 -23.09 -15.83
C ASP A 236 28.10 -21.60 -16.01
N PHE A 237 28.07 -20.79 -14.95
CA PHE A 237 28.40 -19.34 -15.00
C PHE A 237 29.74 -18.95 -14.34
N GLU A 238 30.53 -19.91 -13.83
CA GLU A 238 31.89 -19.67 -13.31
C GLU A 238 33.05 -20.11 -14.26
N ALA A 239 32.77 -20.32 -15.56
CA ALA A 239 33.80 -20.67 -16.57
C ALA A 239 34.17 -19.53 -17.53
#